data_AF-A0A7X0MXF7-F1
#
_entry.id   AF-A0A7X0MXF7-F1
#
_cell.length_a   1.000
_cell.length_b   1.000
_cell.length_c   1.000
_cell.angle_alpha   90.00
_cell.angle_beta   90.00
_cell.angle_gamma   90.00
#
_symmetry.space_group_name_H-M   'P 1'
#
loop_
_entity.id
_entity.type
_entity.pdbx_description
1 polymer ?
#
loop_
_entity_poly.entity_id
_entity_poly.type
_entity_poly.pdbx_seq_one_letter_code
_entity_poly.pdbx_strand_id
1 'polypeptide(L)'
;MNSAALIKLYYWLSPVFILLYGLTGLDIRVTIPGANPGWHYVYLGVCFLLPSFLIKRPTARSLFALGECSLNIFLLLYGFLNNYFQQLDALSNGLEAPSIASPTDILHFALAAGVLALGFYGNPLVNQKDRG
;
A
#
# COMPACT_ATOMS: atom_id res chain seq x y z
N MET A 1 -5.86 14.62 15.24
CA MET A 1 -5.06 13.44 15.59
C MET A 1 -3.61 13.75 15.25
N ASN A 2 -2.69 13.61 16.19
CA ASN A 2 -1.26 13.87 15.98
C ASN A 2 -0.62 12.80 15.08
N SER A 3 0.43 13.13 14.33
CA SER A 3 1.03 12.30 13.26
C SER A 3 1.42 10.90 13.77
N ALA A 4 1.90 10.84 15.01
CA ALA A 4 2.26 9.58 15.67
C ALA A 4 1.07 8.64 15.91
N ALA A 5 -0.14 9.16 16.15
CA ALA A 5 -1.35 8.36 16.33
C ALA A 5 -1.88 7.84 14.99
N LEU A 6 -1.74 8.61 13.90
CA LEU A 6 -2.05 8.18 12.54
C LEU A 6 -1.22 6.97 12.10
N ILE A 7 0.11 7.01 12.29
CA ILE A 7 0.97 5.85 11.98
C ILE A 7 0.58 4.63 12.81
N LYS A 8 0.30 4.81 14.11
CA LYS A 8 -0.09 3.70 14.97
C LYS A 8 -1.38 3.06 14.49
N LEU A 9 -2.39 3.87 14.15
CA LEU A 9 -3.66 3.41 13.60
C LEU A 9 -3.45 2.66 12.28
N TYR A 10 -2.65 3.21 11.37
CA TYR A 10 -2.31 2.57 10.09
C TYR A 10 -1.72 1.17 10.29
N TYR A 11 -0.81 0.97 11.24
CA TYR A 11 -0.25 -0.35 11.53
C TYR A 11 -1.17 -1.26 12.33
N TRP A 12 -2.00 -0.70 13.21
CA TRP A 12 -3.02 -1.46 13.93
C TRP A 12 -4.12 -1.99 13.03
N LEU A 13 -4.37 -1.35 11.88
CA LEU A 13 -5.30 -1.82 10.87
C LEU A 13 -4.73 -2.94 9.98
N SER A 14 -3.44 -3.30 10.11
CA SER A 14 -2.84 -4.39 9.33
C SER A 14 -3.61 -5.72 9.41
N PRO A 15 -4.11 -6.18 10.57
CA PRO A 15 -4.95 -7.38 10.65
C PRO A 15 -6.28 -7.25 9.91
N VAL A 16 -6.87 -6.05 9.89
CA VAL A 16 -8.07 -5.77 9.11
C VAL A 16 -7.75 -5.90 7.62
N PHE A 17 -6.59 -5.41 7.17
CA PHE A 17 -6.15 -5.56 5.77
C PHE A 17 -5.90 -7.04 5.41
N ILE A 18 -5.34 -7.84 6.32
CA ILE A 18 -5.19 -9.29 6.15
C ILE A 18 -6.56 -9.96 5.94
N LEU A 19 -7.53 -9.62 6.79
CA LEU A 19 -8.89 -10.17 6.69
C LEU A 19 -9.61 -9.72 5.42
N LEU A 20 -9.46 -8.45 5.05
CA LEU A 20 -10.05 -7.91 3.83
C LEU A 20 -9.51 -8.63 2.59
N TYR A 21 -8.19 -8.78 2.51
CA TYR A 21 -7.54 -9.53 1.43
C TYR A 21 -8.01 -10.99 1.41
N GLY A 22 -8.03 -11.67 2.56
CA GLY A 22 -8.46 -13.07 2.64
C GLY A 22 -9.93 -13.32 2.27
N LEU A 23 -10.82 -12.37 2.55
CA LEU A 23 -12.26 -12.53 2.29
C LEU A 23 -12.69 -12.05 0.90
N THR A 24 -12.00 -11.06 0.33
CA THR A 24 -12.48 -10.35 -0.86
C THR A 24 -11.44 -10.26 -1.97
N GLY A 25 -10.18 -10.61 -1.71
CA GLY A 25 -9.07 -10.39 -2.64
C GLY A 25 -8.64 -8.92 -2.75
N LEU A 26 -9.24 -8.02 -1.97
CA LEU A 26 -8.89 -6.59 -1.92
C LEU A 26 -7.49 -6.39 -1.33
N ASP A 27 -6.57 -5.94 -2.18
CA ASP A 27 -5.23 -5.57 -1.74
C ASP A 27 -5.14 -4.04 -1.48
N ILE A 28 -5.30 -3.66 -0.21
CA ILE A 28 -5.17 -2.26 0.24
C ILE A 28 -3.69 -1.87 0.43
N ARG A 29 -2.79 -2.85 0.60
CA ARG A 29 -1.35 -2.65 0.79
C ARG A 29 -0.61 -3.38 -0.31
N VAL A 30 -0.56 -2.72 -1.46
CA VAL A 30 -0.10 -3.29 -2.73
C VAL A 30 1.10 -4.19 -2.56
N THR A 31 0.87 -5.46 -2.83
CA THR A 31 1.94 -6.43 -3.01
C THR A 31 2.37 -6.53 -4.46
N ILE A 32 3.60 -6.99 -4.64
CA ILE A 32 4.25 -7.17 -5.93
C ILE A 32 3.30 -7.92 -6.88
N PRO A 33 2.94 -7.33 -8.04
CA PRO A 33 2.10 -7.99 -9.03
C PRO A 33 2.71 -9.34 -9.43
N GLY A 34 1.93 -10.43 -9.33
CA GLY A 34 2.36 -11.78 -9.69
C GLY A 34 3.12 -12.56 -8.60
N ALA A 35 3.25 -12.03 -7.39
CA ALA A 35 3.82 -12.79 -6.27
C ALA A 35 2.86 -13.89 -5.78
N ASN A 36 3.42 -15.05 -5.40
CA ASN A 36 2.68 -16.13 -4.76
C ASN A 36 1.91 -15.57 -3.53
N PRO A 37 0.62 -15.91 -3.32
CA PRO A 37 -0.18 -15.42 -2.20
C PRO A 37 0.48 -15.63 -0.82
N GLY A 38 1.38 -16.61 -0.67
CA GLY A 38 2.18 -16.76 0.55
C GLY A 38 3.08 -15.54 0.88
N TRP A 39 3.67 -14.89 -0.12
CA TRP A 39 4.49 -13.68 0.07
C TRP A 39 3.66 -12.50 0.55
N HIS A 40 2.39 -12.44 0.16
CA HIS A 40 1.47 -11.41 0.59
C HIS A 40 1.23 -11.47 2.10
N TYR A 41 0.92 -12.66 2.62
CA TYR A 41 0.75 -12.86 4.07
C TYR A 41 2.02 -12.60 4.86
N VAL A 42 3.19 -12.97 4.32
CA VAL A 42 4.49 -12.68 4.96
C VAL A 42 4.72 -11.16 5.02
N TYR A 43 4.46 -10.44 3.93
CA TYR A 43 4.58 -8.98 3.89
C TYR A 43 3.66 -8.31 4.92
N LEU A 44 2.37 -8.68 4.95
CA LEU A 44 1.44 -8.13 5.93
C LEU A 44 1.85 -8.46 7.37
N GLY A 45 2.37 -9.66 7.61
CA GLY A 45 2.93 -10.06 8.90
C GLY A 45 4.11 -9.19 9.32
N VAL A 46 5.06 -8.92 8.40
CA VAL A 46 6.18 -8.01 8.63
C VAL A 46 5.67 -6.61 8.96
N CYS A 47 4.72 -6.09 8.18
CA CYS A 47 4.16 -4.76 8.40
C CYS A 47 3.38 -4.64 9.72
N PHE A 48 2.89 -5.73 10.31
CA PHE A 48 2.28 -5.73 11.63
C PHE A 48 3.31 -5.87 12.76
N LEU A 49 4.26 -6.79 12.60
CA LEU A 49 5.23 -7.15 13.64
C LEU A 49 6.35 -6.12 13.79
N LEU A 50 6.96 -5.67 12.70
CA LEU A 50 8.12 -4.78 12.75
C LEU A 50 7.82 -3.45 13.49
N PRO A 51 6.71 -2.74 13.21
CA PRO A 51 6.36 -1.52 13.93
C PRO A 51 6.07 -1.75 15.41
N SER A 52 5.55 -2.93 15.75
CA SER A 52 5.30 -3.35 17.14
C SER A 52 6.61 -3.51 17.91
N PHE A 53 7.63 -4.11 17.30
CA PHE A 53 8.99 -4.19 17.87
C PHE A 53 9.67 -2.80 17.94
N LEU A 54 9.35 -1.90 17.00
CA LEU A 54 9.91 -0.54 16.95
C LEU A 54 9.15 0.47 17.82
N ILE A 55 8.19 0.06 18.65
CA ILE A 55 7.42 0.96 19.53
C ILE A 55 8.32 1.86 20.38
N LYS A 56 9.44 1.33 20.89
CA LYS A 56 10.39 2.06 21.74
C LYS A 56 11.37 2.96 20.96
N ARG A 57 11.37 2.90 19.63
CA ARG A 57 12.28 3.66 18.74
C ARG A 57 11.46 4.46 17.72
N PRO A 58 10.90 5.63 18.11
CA PRO A 58 9.95 6.37 17.28
C PRO A 58 10.51 6.80 15.92
N THR A 59 11.81 7.14 15.86
CA THR A 59 12.49 7.50 14.60
C THR A 59 12.59 6.31 13.66
N ALA A 60 13.01 5.13 14.16
CA ALA A 60 13.11 3.92 13.36
C ALA A 60 11.74 3.47 12.84
N ARG A 61 10.68 3.56 13.67
CA ARG A 61 9.30 3.30 13.25
C ARG A 61 8.86 4.23 12.12
N SER A 62 9.20 5.51 12.23
CA SER A 62 8.81 6.52 11.23
C SER A 62 9.57 6.33 9.91
N LEU A 63 10.86 5.95 9.96
CA LEU A 63 11.63 5.59 8.77
C LEU A 63 11.07 4.34 8.08
N PHE A 64 10.75 3.30 8.85
CA PHE A 64 10.14 2.08 8.30
C PHE A 64 8.79 2.40 7.64
N ALA A 65 7.93 3.19 8.30
CA ALA A 65 6.66 3.63 7.73
C ALA A 65 6.82 4.43 6.44
N LEU A 66 7.83 5.29 6.38
CA LEU A 66 8.10 6.07 5.19
C LEU A 66 8.55 5.16 4.03
N GLY A 67 9.47 4.23 4.30
CA GLY A 67 9.96 3.29 3.30
C GLY A 67 8.87 2.36 2.78
N GLU A 68 8.07 1.81 3.69
CA GLU A 68 6.93 0.94 3.36
C GLU A 68 5.88 1.66 2.52
N CYS A 69 5.45 2.85 2.93
CA CYS A 69 4.49 3.65 2.17
C CYS A 69 5.04 4.04 0.79
N SER A 70 6.32 4.44 0.71
CA SER A 70 6.94 4.81 -0.57
C SER A 70 7.03 3.61 -1.53
N LEU A 71 7.40 2.44 -1.02
CA LEU A 71 7.46 1.21 -1.80
C LEU A 71 6.06 0.81 -2.30
N ASN A 72 5.05 0.85 -1.44
CA ASN A 72 3.67 0.57 -1.83
C ASN A 72 3.15 1.56 -2.89
N ILE A 73 3.43 2.85 -2.76
CA ILE A 73 3.07 3.87 -3.77
C ILE A 73 3.76 3.55 -5.11
N PHE A 74 5.05 3.21 -5.07
CA PHE A 74 5.78 2.82 -6.26
C PHE A 74 5.18 1.58 -6.92
N LEU A 75 4.87 0.53 -6.16
CA LEU A 75 4.26 -0.69 -6.67
C LEU A 75 2.85 -0.46 -7.22
N LEU A 76 2.06 0.40 -6.56
CA LEU A 76 0.74 0.81 -7.01
C LEU A 76 0.82 1.48 -8.40
N LEU A 77 1.73 2.45 -8.55
CA LEU A 77 1.97 3.14 -9.82
C LEU A 77 2.50 2.17 -10.90
N TYR A 78 3.44 1.31 -10.53
CA TYR A 78 4.01 0.31 -11.43
C TYR A 78 2.94 -0.65 -11.96
N GLY A 79 2.06 -1.18 -11.08
CA GLY A 79 0.97 -2.06 -11.48
C GLY A 79 0.00 -1.39 -12.46
N PHE A 80 -0.37 -0.13 -12.19
CA PHE A 80 -1.23 0.64 -13.09
C PHE A 80 -0.57 0.89 -14.46
N LEU A 81 0.67 1.36 -14.47
CA LEU A 81 1.41 1.62 -15.70
C LEU A 81 1.64 0.35 -16.51
N ASN A 82 1.92 -0.78 -15.85
CA ASN A 82 2.09 -2.05 -16.54
C ASN A 82 0.80 -2.49 -17.25
N ASN A 83 -0.36 -2.41 -16.59
CA ASN A 83 -1.65 -2.70 -17.23
C ASN A 83 -1.94 -1.74 -18.40
N TYR A 84 -1.61 -0.46 -18.23
CA TYR A 84 -1.76 0.53 -19.29
C TYR A 84 -0.89 0.21 -20.52
N PHE A 85 0.39 -0.15 -20.33
CA PHE A 85 1.27 -0.52 -21.43
C PHE A 85 0.86 -1.83 -22.11
N GLN A 86 0.39 -2.82 -21.36
CA GLN A 86 -0.15 -4.06 -21.93
C GLN A 86 -1.38 -3.79 -22.81
N GLN A 87 -2.23 -2.84 -22.42
CA GLN A 87 -3.37 -2.45 -23.22
C GLN A 87 -2.94 -1.74 -24.51
N LEU A 88 -1.97 -0.82 -24.42
CA LEU A 88 -1.40 -0.15 -25.60
C LEU A 88 -0.78 -1.16 -26.56
N ASP A 89 -0.06 -2.15 -26.04
CA ASP A 89 0.55 -3.22 -26.83
C ASP A 89 -0.53 -4.08 -27.51
N ALA A 90 -1.59 -4.47 -26.80
CA ALA A 90 -2.72 -5.21 -27.37
C ALA A 90 -3.42 -4.43 -28.50
N LEU A 91 -3.69 -3.14 -28.29
CA LEU A 91 -4.24 -2.24 -29.32
C LEU A 91 -3.34 -2.11 -30.53
N SER A 92 -2.02 -1.99 -30.31
CA SER A 92 -1.03 -1.87 -31.39
C SER A 92 -0.96 -3.13 -32.26
N ASN A 93 -1.26 -4.30 -31.68
CA ASN A 93 -1.31 -5.58 -32.36
C ASN A 93 -2.71 -5.91 -32.94
N GLY A 94 -3.65 -4.96 -32.89
CA GLY A 94 -5.01 -5.13 -33.43
C GLY A 94 -5.90 -6.11 -32.65
N LEU A 95 -5.54 -6.40 -31.39
CA LEU A 95 -6.34 -7.22 -30.50
C LEU A 95 -7.39 -6.37 -29.79
N GLU A 96 -8.49 -6.99 -29.36
CA GLU A 96 -9.42 -6.32 -28.43
C GLU A 96 -8.65 -5.96 -27.16
N ALA A 97 -8.68 -4.66 -26.84
CA ALA A 97 -8.02 -4.13 -25.66
C ALA A 97 -8.75 -4.62 -24.40
N PRO A 98 -8.09 -5.35 -23.49
CA PRO A 98 -8.69 -5.61 -22.19
C PRO A 98 -8.96 -4.28 -21.48
N SER A 99 -10.03 -4.20 -20.69
CA SER A 99 -10.32 -3.00 -19.89
C SER A 99 -9.12 -2.64 -19.00
N ILE A 100 -8.72 -1.37 -18.97
CA ILE A 100 -7.59 -0.87 -18.14
C ILE A 100 -7.77 -1.25 -16.67
N ALA A 101 -9.01 -1.18 -16.21
CA ALA A 101 -9.41 -1.49 -14.84
C ALA A 101 -10.88 -1.87 -14.83
N SER A 102 -11.24 -2.84 -13.99
CA SER A 102 -12.64 -3.03 -13.60
C SER A 102 -13.06 -1.93 -12.59
N PRO A 103 -14.37 -1.66 -12.41
CA PRO A 103 -14.83 -0.75 -11.35
C PRO A 103 -14.32 -1.14 -9.96
N THR A 104 -14.16 -2.44 -9.71
CA THR A 104 -13.53 -2.98 -8.50
C THR A 104 -12.07 -2.60 -8.41
N ASP A 105 -11.28 -2.71 -9.49
CA ASP A 105 -9.86 -2.32 -9.48
C ASP A 105 -9.69 -0.81 -9.21
N ILE A 106 -10.58 0.04 -9.75
CA ILE A 106 -10.57 1.48 -9.48
C ILE A 106 -10.84 1.75 -8.00
N LEU A 107 -11.82 1.06 -7.41
CA LEU A 107 -12.12 1.17 -5.98
C LEU A 107 -10.93 0.71 -5.12
N HIS A 108 -10.30 -0.41 -5.49
CA HIS A 108 -9.12 -0.94 -4.82
C HIS A 108 -7.98 0.10 -4.86
N PHE A 109 -7.73 0.66 -6.04
CA PHE A 109 -6.70 1.66 -6.28
C PHE A 109 -6.94 2.93 -5.45
N ALA A 110 -8.18 3.42 -5.42
CA ALA A 110 -8.56 4.61 -4.66
C ALA A 110 -8.41 4.38 -3.15
N LEU A 111 -8.80 3.21 -2.65
CA LEU A 111 -8.64 2.85 -1.23
C LEU A 111 -7.16 2.69 -0.85
N ALA A 112 -6.39 1.96 -1.65
CA ALA A 112 -4.96 1.79 -1.44
C ALA A 112 -4.23 3.14 -1.46
N ALA A 113 -4.48 3.97 -2.48
CA ALA A 113 -3.91 5.31 -2.60
C ALA A 113 -4.28 6.20 -1.39
N GLY A 114 -5.55 6.18 -0.96
CA GLY A 114 -6.00 6.95 0.19
C GLY A 114 -5.32 6.53 1.49
N VAL A 115 -5.25 5.23 1.75
CA VAL A 115 -4.60 4.69 2.95
C VAL A 115 -3.09 4.97 2.93
N LEU A 116 -2.43 4.83 1.79
CA LEU A 116 -1.01 5.13 1.63
C LEU A 116 -0.70 6.61 1.77
N ALA A 117 -1.54 7.49 1.20
CA ALA A 117 -1.42 8.92 1.37
C ALA A 117 -1.55 9.32 2.85
N LEU A 118 -2.50 8.73 3.58
CA LEU A 118 -2.63 8.94 5.03
C LEU A 118 -1.38 8.46 5.80
N GLY A 119 -0.80 7.32 5.43
CA GLY A 119 0.43 6.80 6.03
C GLY A 119 1.65 7.69 5.75
N PHE A 120 1.78 8.17 4.51
CA PHE A 120 2.90 8.99 4.05
C PHE A 120 2.84 10.42 4.62
N TYR A 121 1.72 11.12 4.44
CA TYR A 121 1.54 12.50 4.93
C TYR A 121 1.28 12.56 6.44
N GLY A 122 0.80 11.47 7.04
CA GLY A 122 0.72 11.31 8.49
C GLY A 122 2.06 10.97 9.14
N ASN A 123 3.15 10.87 8.37
CA ASN A 123 4.46 10.54 8.92
C ASN A 123 5.15 11.76 9.52
N PRO A 124 5.62 11.71 10.78
CA PRO A 124 6.27 12.87 11.44
C PRO A 124 7.62 13.25 10.83
N LEU A 125 8.23 12.41 9.99
CA LEU A 125 9.42 12.77 9.22
C LEU A 125 9.08 13.62 7.99
N VAL A 126 7.88 13.46 7.44
CA VAL A 126 7.38 14.23 6.28
C VAL A 126 6.64 15.48 6.76
N ASN A 127 5.77 15.31 7.75
CA ASN A 127 4.97 16.37 8.33
C ASN A 127 5.64 16.91 9.59
N GLN A 128 6.42 17.98 9.43
CA GLN A 128 7.20 18.61 10.50
C GLN A 128 6.36 19.39 11.54
N LYS A 129 5.03 19.38 11.41
CA LYS A 129 4.11 20.15 12.25
C LYS A 129 4.12 19.75 13.74
N ASP A 130 4.70 18.59 14.06
CA ASP A 130 4.84 18.05 15.43
C ASP A 130 6.26 18.21 16.02
N ARG A 131 7.14 19.07 15.46
CA ARG A 131 8.48 19.38 16.02
C ARG A 131 8.51 20.57 16.99
N GLY A 132 7.35 21.03 17.47
CA GLY A 132 7.20 22.08 18.48
C GLY A 132 7.16 21.52 19.89
#